data_AF-A0A3C1ZWM8-F1
#
_entry.id   AF-A0A3C1ZWM8-F1
#
_cell.length_a   1.000
_cell.length_b   1.000
_cell.length_c   1.000
_cell.angle_alpha   90.00
_cell.angle_beta   90.00
_cell.angle_gamma   90.00
#
_symmetry.space_group_name_H-M   'P 1'
#
loop_
_entity.id
_entity.type
_entity.pdbx_description
1 polymer ?
#
loop_
_entity_poly.entity_id
_entity_poly.type
_entity_poly.pdbx_seq_one_letter_code
_entity_poly.pdbx_strand_id
1 'polypeptide(L)' 'MTNYCLTCHSGPAASAGLNLDNYTGVRTIGETGRLVSRTNDSQSPMPPSGLMSEENRQKIQDWVNGGYQE' A
#
# COMPACT_ATOMS: atom_id res chain seq x y z
N MET A 1 11.54 2.39 12.47
CA MET A 1 10.24 2.12 11.83
C MET A 1 10.33 2.64 10.41
N THR A 2 10.23 1.78 9.39
CA THR A 2 10.41 2.19 7.98
C THR A 2 9.06 2.55 7.38
N ASN A 3 8.97 3.74 6.79
CA ASN A 3 7.76 4.21 6.13
C ASN A 3 7.83 3.90 4.62
N TYR A 4 7.09 2.89 4.17
CA TYR A 4 7.06 2.47 2.77
C TYR A 4 6.00 3.21 1.93
N CYS A 5 5.04 3.90 2.56
CA CYS A 5 3.87 4.42 1.86
C CYS A 5 3.72 5.93 2.00
N LEU A 6 3.75 6.42 3.25
CA LEU A 6 3.26 7.76 3.59
C LEU A 6 4.21 8.88 3.15
N THR A 7 5.48 8.59 2.84
CA THR A 7 6.39 9.59 2.27
C THR A 7 5.85 10.20 0.98
N CYS A 8 5.19 9.38 0.16
CA CYS A 8 4.60 9.81 -1.11
C CYS A 8 3.06 9.83 -1.07
N HIS A 9 2.45 8.98 -0.25
CA HIS A 9 1.00 8.76 -0.22
C HIS A 9 0.37 9.31 1.06
N SER A 10 0.65 10.56 1.44
CA SER A 10 0.01 11.21 2.58
C SER A 10 -0.38 12.66 2.30
N GLY A 11 -1.39 13.15 3.02
CA GLY A 11 -1.80 14.54 3.01
C GLY A 11 -2.36 15.05 1.66
N PRO A 12 -2.50 16.38 1.52
CA PRO A 12 -3.17 16.99 0.37
C PRO A 12 -2.37 16.91 -0.95
N ALA A 13 -1.06 16.64 -0.88
CA ALA A 13 -0.17 16.55 -2.03
C ALA A 13 0.28 15.10 -2.29
N ALA A 14 -0.53 14.12 -1.91
CA ALA A 14 -0.22 12.72 -2.09
C ALA A 14 -0.04 12.37 -3.59
N SER A 15 1.03 11.64 -3.89
CA SER A 15 1.34 11.14 -5.23
C SER A 15 0.17 10.35 -5.80
N ALA A 16 -0.12 10.60 -7.09
CA ALA A 16 -1.25 10.03 -7.81
C ALA A 16 -2.63 10.31 -7.19
N GLY A 17 -2.73 11.31 -6.30
CA GLY A 17 -3.96 11.61 -5.56
C GLY A 17 -4.35 10.52 -4.55
N LEU A 18 -3.45 9.58 -4.23
CA LEU A 18 -3.71 8.46 -3.34
C LEU A 18 -3.21 8.79 -1.94
N ASN A 19 -4.12 9.14 -1.04
CA ASN A 19 -3.82 9.35 0.37
C ASN A 19 -4.05 8.06 1.18
N LEU A 20 -3.01 7.59 1.87
CA LEU A 20 -2.98 6.38 2.70
C LEU A 20 -2.74 6.70 4.19
N ASP A 21 -2.82 7.97 4.60
CA ASP A 21 -2.64 8.41 5.99
C ASP A 21 -3.83 8.10 6.92
N ASN A 22 -4.85 7.42 6.41
CA ASN A 22 -6.03 7.00 7.15
C ASN A 22 -6.53 5.63 6.66
N TYR A 23 -7.21 4.91 7.55
CA TYR A 23 -7.73 3.57 7.29
C TYR A 23 -8.68 3.53 6.07
N THR A 24 -9.54 4.53 5.90
CA THR A 24 -10.50 4.57 4.78
C THR A 24 -9.78 4.59 3.42
N GLY A 25 -8.71 5.37 3.28
CA GLY A 25 -7.90 5.42 2.07
C GLY A 25 -7.22 4.08 1.77
N VAL A 26 -6.63 3.45 2.79
CA VAL A 26 -5.99 2.13 2.67
C VAL A 26 -6.99 1.05 2.31
N ARG A 27 -8.16 1.03 2.97
CA ARG A 27 -9.27 0.12 2.65
C ARG A 27 -9.75 0.28 1.21
N THR A 28 -10.01 1.51 0.80
CA THR A 28 -10.52 1.79 -0.56
C THR A 28 -9.59 1.22 -1.63
N ILE A 29 -8.26 1.42 -1.52
CA ILE A 29 -7.31 0.86 -2.49
C ILE A 29 -7.12 -0.66 -2.36
N GLY A 30 -7.32 -1.20 -1.15
CA GLY A 30 -7.38 -2.64 -0.88
C GLY A 30 -8.54 -3.30 -1.63
N GLU A 31 -9.74 -2.73 -1.53
CA GLU A 31 -10.97 -3.22 -2.17
C GLU A 31 -10.88 -3.22 -3.69
N THR A 32 -10.08 -2.33 -4.30
CA THR A 32 -9.87 -2.36 -5.75
C THR A 32 -8.85 -3.43 -6.21
N GLY A 33 -8.22 -4.17 -5.28
CA GLY A 33 -7.13 -5.12 -5.54
C GLY A 33 -5.80 -4.46 -5.98
N ARG A 34 -5.76 -3.12 -6.09
CA ARG A 34 -4.58 -2.41 -6.59
C ARG A 34 -3.48 -2.35 -5.56
N LEU A 35 -3.82 -2.33 -4.27
CA LEU A 35 -2.82 -2.33 -3.19
C LEU A 35 -1.88 -3.55 -3.30
N VAL A 36 -2.46 -4.75 -3.43
CA VAL A 36 -1.71 -6.00 -3.59
C VAL A 36 -0.94 -6.01 -4.92
N SER A 37 -1.59 -5.66 -6.03
CA SER A 37 -0.92 -5.61 -7.35
C SER A 37 0.29 -4.68 -7.35
N ARG A 38 0.16 -3.45 -6.83
CA ARG A 38 1.23 -2.45 -6.85
C ARG A 38 2.39 -2.77 -5.92
N THR A 39 2.12 -3.42 -4.79
CA THR A 39 3.18 -3.83 -3.86
C THR A 39 3.94 -5.07 -4.34
N ASN A 40 3.44 -5.78 -5.36
CA ASN A 40 4.08 -6.96 -5.94
C ASN A 40 4.68 -6.74 -7.33
N ASP A 41 4.58 -5.54 -7.89
CA ASP A 41 5.10 -5.22 -9.22
C ASP A 41 6.62 -5.01 -9.19
N SER A 42 7.39 -6.04 -9.56
CA SER A 42 8.86 -5.96 -9.62
C SER A 42 9.39 -5.15 -10.79
N GLN A 43 8.58 -4.87 -11.81
CA GLN A 43 8.96 -4.06 -12.97
C GLN A 43 8.76 -2.55 -12.69
N SER A 44 7.80 -2.21 -11.84
CA SER A 44 7.52 -0.85 -11.36
C SER A 44 7.36 -0.84 -9.83
N PRO A 45 8.46 -1.05 -9.08
CA PRO A 45 8.41 -1.26 -7.65
C PRO A 45 7.85 -0.04 -6.92
N MET A 46 7.05 -0.31 -5.89
CA MET A 46 6.60 0.68 -4.92
C MET A 46 6.98 0.20 -3.52
N PRO A 47 7.88 0.91 -2.81
CA PRO A 47 8.53 2.17 -3.21
C PRO A 47 9.49 2.06 -4.43
N PRO A 48 9.81 3.19 -5.10
CA PRO A 48 10.75 3.20 -6.24
C PRO A 48 12.16 2.70 -5.91
N SER A 49 12.56 2.75 -4.64
CA SER A 49 13.84 2.21 -4.16
C SER A 49 13.91 0.69 -4.16
N GLY A 50 12.79 -0.01 -4.36
CA GLY A 50 12.68 -1.46 -4.34
C GLY A 50 11.47 -1.93 -3.56
N LEU A 51 11.09 -3.19 -3.80
CA LEU A 51 9.98 -3.82 -3.09
C LEU A 51 10.27 -3.95 -1.60
N MET A 52 9.21 -3.86 -0.80
CA MET A 52 9.25 -4.31 0.59
C MET A 52 9.56 -5.81 0.65
N SER A 53 10.00 -6.28 1.83
CA SER A 53 10.17 -7.71 2.07
C SER A 53 8.89 -8.48 1.73
N GLU A 54 9.05 -9.74 1.31
CA GLU A 54 7.93 -10.64 1.06
C GLU A 54 7.01 -10.76 2.28
N GLU A 55 7.58 -10.83 3.49
CA GLU A 55 6.80 -10.85 4.74
C GLU A 55 5.86 -9.63 4.88
N ASN A 56 6.33 -8.42 4.56
CA ASN A 56 5.49 -7.22 4.64
C ASN A 56 4.41 -7.21 3.56
N ARG A 57 4.73 -7.71 2.36
CA ARG A 57 3.74 -7.85 1.28
C ARG A 57 2.68 -8.90 1.63
N GLN A 58 3.08 -9.98 2.30
CA GLN A 58 2.16 -11.01 2.76
C GLN A 58 1.20 -10.48 3.82
N LYS A 59 1.66 -9.64 4.77
CA LYS A 59 0.76 -8.98 5.74
C LYS A 59 -0.33 -8.16 5.07
N ILE A 60 -0.02 -7.47 3.97
CA ILE A 60 -1.00 -6.74 3.17
C ILE A 60 -2.00 -7.71 2.52
N GLN A 61 -1.51 -8.80 1.93
CA GLN A 61 -2.36 -9.83 1.33
C GLN A 61 -3.30 -10.47 2.37
N ASP A 62 -2.79 -10.79 3.56
CA ASP A 62 -3.56 -11.40 4.65
C ASP A 62 -4.63 -10.43 5.17
N TRP A 63 -4.31 -9.14 5.30
CA TRP A 63 -5.27 -8.12 5.68
C TRP A 63 -6.41 -7.96 4.66
N VAL A 64 -6.10 -8.01 3.36
CA VAL A 64 -7.12 -8.02 2.29
C VAL A 64 -7.98 -9.29 2.38
N ASN A 65 -7.36 -10.46 2.56
CA ASN A 65 -8.06 -11.74 2.69
C ASN A 65 -8.92 -11.83 3.95
N GLY A 66 -8.51 -11.15 5.02
CA GLY A 66 -9.22 -11.07 6.30
C GLY A 66 -10.40 -10.11 6.30
N GLY A 67 -10.70 -9.46 5.17
CA GLY A 67 -11.84 -8.56 5.05
C GLY A 67 -11.57 -7.14 5.57
N TYR A 68 -10.34 -6.66 5.47
CA TYR A 68 -9.96 -5.27 5.76
C TYR A 68 -10.16 -4.87 7.21
N GLN A 69 -9.80 -5.70 8.18
CA GLN A 69 -9.98 -5.41 9.60
C GLN A 69 -9.23 -4.14 10.03
N GLU A 70 -9.83 -3.33 10.91
CA GLU A 70 -9.21 -2.14 11.51
C GLU A 70 -8.48 -2.48 12.81
#